data_AF-A0A1L8MYR6-F1
#
_entry.id   AF-A0A1L8MYR6-F1
#
_cell.length_a   1.000
_cell.length_b   1.000
_cell.length_c   1.000
_cell.angle_alpha   90.00
_cell.angle_beta   90.00
_cell.angle_gamma   90.00
#
_symmetry.space_group_name_H-M   'P 1'
#
loop_
_entity.id
_entity.type
_entity.pdbx_description
1 polymer ?
#
loop_
_entity_poly.entity_id
_entity_poly.type
_entity_poly.pdbx_seq_one_letter_code
_entity_poly.pdbx_strand_id
1 'polypeptide(L)'
;MPVDNTTSDYEYAQKNYGFNWADGHLKSYANGYNIDGSSSDFSISAGVRAVRGEEGVYGVNNFDNTSAYTITDNATGLMWSKYDDGYINDDGTIMDDTDEGWGEGKTWTDTLTWVQTMNDASYGGHDDWRLPDVKELQSIVEYEKTVLPALDDGYFTLSREDCFVWSSTTCGDFTEMADYIAIGRGYGINLDDNTDSSSATVNDFVDTHGSGCMRADYKDTESTTTSLTTNYTVSQAPLLSREKWLDIYGFDTDDMSNYPYDYTDDTFTEFDLTNSENAADYIVLYNYALLVRDTE
;
A
#
# COMPACT_ATOMS: atom_id res chain seq x y z
N MET A 1 5.72 -14.22 30.84
CA MET A 1 6.34 -13.90 29.54
C MET A 1 5.72 -12.58 29.14
N PRO A 2 6.49 -11.50 28.89
CA PRO A 2 5.89 -10.26 28.44
C PRO A 2 5.22 -10.53 27.08
N VAL A 3 3.97 -10.12 26.94
CA VAL A 3 3.21 -10.18 25.69
C VAL A 3 3.74 -9.05 24.84
N ASP A 4 4.33 -9.40 23.70
CA ASP A 4 4.79 -8.44 22.72
C ASP A 4 3.56 -7.86 22.02
N ASN A 5 3.21 -6.62 22.34
CA ASN A 5 2.01 -5.95 21.81
C ASN A 5 2.30 -5.23 20.48
N THR A 6 3.44 -5.51 19.82
CA THR A 6 3.79 -4.92 18.53
C THR A 6 3.45 -5.82 17.34
N THR A 7 2.88 -7.00 17.56
CA THR A 7 2.40 -7.89 16.50
C THR A 7 0.92 -8.17 16.72
N SER A 8 0.09 -7.72 15.78
CA SER A 8 -1.32 -8.08 15.73
C SER A 8 -1.45 -9.60 15.54
N ASP A 9 -2.35 -10.28 16.26
CA ASP A 9 -2.70 -11.69 16.00
C ASP A 9 -3.09 -11.92 14.53
N TYR A 10 -3.48 -10.85 13.84
CA TYR A 10 -3.77 -10.79 12.43
C TYR A 10 -2.60 -11.19 11.53
N GLU A 11 -1.35 -10.88 11.90
CA GLU A 11 -0.17 -11.26 11.10
C GLU A 11 -0.01 -12.78 11.04
N TYR A 12 -0.35 -13.46 12.13
CA TYR A 12 -0.22 -14.90 12.25
C TYR A 12 -1.48 -15.65 11.81
N ALA A 13 -2.58 -14.95 11.54
CA ALA A 13 -3.84 -15.55 11.14
C ALA A 13 -3.83 -16.02 9.68
N GLN A 14 -4.45 -17.16 9.42
CA GLN A 14 -4.89 -17.53 8.08
C GLN A 14 -6.04 -16.62 7.65
N LYS A 15 -5.95 -16.15 6.41
CA LYS A 15 -6.82 -15.11 5.88
C LYS A 15 -7.59 -15.63 4.67
N ASN A 16 -8.84 -15.22 4.55
CA ASN A 16 -9.59 -15.29 3.30
C ASN A 16 -9.71 -13.88 2.73
N TYR A 17 -9.46 -13.73 1.42
CA TYR A 17 -9.62 -12.45 0.74
C TYR A 17 -11.00 -12.36 0.10
N GLY A 18 -11.61 -11.18 0.17
CA GLY A 18 -12.92 -10.93 -0.39
C GLY A 18 -13.13 -9.46 -0.70
N PHE A 19 -13.89 -9.20 -1.76
CA PHE A 19 -14.35 -7.85 -2.07
C PHE A 19 -15.48 -7.46 -1.11
N ASN A 20 -15.24 -6.45 -0.30
CA ASN A 20 -16.23 -5.91 0.61
C ASN A 20 -17.12 -4.91 -0.13
N TRP A 21 -18.40 -5.25 -0.27
CA TRP A 21 -19.39 -4.40 -0.94
C TRP A 21 -19.82 -3.18 -0.11
N ALA A 22 -19.52 -3.14 1.19
CA ALA A 22 -19.89 -2.03 2.04
C ALA A 22 -18.97 -0.81 1.84
N ASP A 23 -17.68 -1.05 1.61
CA ASP A 23 -16.65 -0.02 1.48
C ASP A 23 -15.93 -0.04 0.12
N GLY A 24 -16.20 -1.01 -0.75
CA GLY A 24 -15.63 -1.08 -2.09
C GLY A 24 -14.19 -1.58 -2.17
N HIS A 25 -13.64 -2.16 -1.09
CA HIS A 25 -12.25 -2.58 -1.02
C HIS A 25 -12.07 -4.10 -1.00
N LEU A 26 -10.94 -4.58 -1.51
CA LEU A 26 -10.47 -5.94 -1.27
C LEU A 26 -9.88 -6.02 0.15
N LYS A 27 -10.49 -6.85 1.01
CA LYS A 27 -10.07 -7.04 2.40
C LYS A 27 -9.74 -8.50 2.66
N SER A 28 -8.90 -8.71 3.66
CA SER A 28 -8.67 -10.02 4.22
C SER A 28 -9.51 -10.22 5.48
N TYR A 29 -9.79 -11.48 5.83
CA TYR A 29 -10.63 -11.86 6.95
C TYR A 29 -10.05 -13.12 7.62
N ALA A 30 -9.69 -13.00 8.90
CA ALA A 30 -9.15 -14.11 9.66
C ALA A 30 -10.18 -15.24 9.82
N ASN A 31 -9.75 -16.48 9.55
CA ASN A 31 -10.62 -17.64 9.46
C ASN A 31 -10.71 -18.48 10.76
N GLY A 32 -10.08 -18.03 11.86
CA GLY A 32 -10.02 -18.75 13.14
C GLY A 32 -8.87 -19.76 13.25
N TYR A 33 -7.89 -19.70 12.35
CA TYR A 33 -6.66 -20.50 12.42
C TYR A 33 -5.44 -19.59 12.22
N ASN A 34 -4.31 -19.99 12.78
CA ASN A 34 -3.02 -19.39 12.50
C ASN A 34 -2.37 -20.07 11.27
N ILE A 35 -1.38 -19.41 10.67
CA ILE A 35 -0.63 -19.90 9.51
C ILE A 35 0.00 -21.28 9.78
N ASP A 36 0.40 -21.56 11.02
CA ASP A 36 0.93 -22.87 11.44
C ASP A 36 -0.14 -23.98 11.57
N GLY A 37 -1.41 -23.65 11.35
CA GLY A 37 -2.57 -24.54 11.43
C GLY A 37 -3.16 -24.70 12.84
N SER A 38 -2.61 -24.03 13.85
CA SER A 38 -3.22 -23.98 15.19
C SER A 38 -4.53 -23.18 15.16
N SER A 39 -5.48 -23.53 16.03
CA SER A 39 -6.72 -22.76 16.17
C SER A 39 -6.42 -21.40 16.80
N SER A 40 -7.05 -20.35 16.30
CA SER A 40 -7.04 -19.01 16.87
C SER A 40 -8.42 -18.66 17.41
N ASP A 41 -8.45 -17.95 18.53
CA ASP A 41 -9.69 -17.38 19.07
C ASP A 41 -10.13 -16.13 18.26
N PHE A 42 -9.27 -15.66 17.34
CA PHE A 42 -9.54 -14.53 16.46
C PHE A 42 -10.11 -14.98 15.11
N SER A 43 -11.38 -14.62 14.85
CA SER A 43 -12.04 -14.86 13.57
C SER A 43 -13.00 -13.72 13.25
N ILE A 44 -12.98 -13.24 12.00
CA ILE A 44 -13.93 -12.25 11.50
C ILE A 44 -15.04 -12.97 10.75
N SER A 45 -16.20 -13.10 11.40
CA SER A 45 -17.38 -13.73 10.78
C SER A 45 -17.98 -12.83 9.70
N ALA A 46 -17.78 -13.17 8.43
CA ALA A 46 -18.35 -12.45 7.29
C ALA A 46 -19.41 -13.28 6.55
N GLY A 47 -20.51 -12.63 6.16
CA GLY A 47 -21.49 -13.22 5.27
C GLY A 47 -20.96 -13.26 3.83
N VAL A 48 -20.61 -14.45 3.33
CA VAL A 48 -20.03 -14.59 1.99
C VAL A 48 -21.11 -14.74 0.90
N ARG A 49 -20.91 -14.06 -0.23
CA ARG A 49 -21.64 -14.35 -1.48
C ARG A 49 -20.68 -14.97 -2.47
N ALA A 50 -20.77 -16.28 -2.65
CA ALA A 50 -20.06 -16.96 -3.73
C ALA A 50 -20.64 -16.54 -5.09
N VAL A 51 -19.78 -16.14 -6.01
CA VAL A 51 -20.12 -15.82 -7.40
C VAL A 51 -19.55 -16.89 -8.32
N ARG A 52 -20.18 -17.11 -9.48
CA ARG A 52 -19.67 -18.03 -10.50
C ARG A 52 -18.55 -17.35 -11.30
N GLY A 53 -17.48 -18.08 -11.59
CA GLY A 53 -16.36 -17.64 -12.42
C GLY A 53 -15.59 -18.86 -12.93
N GLU A 54 -14.69 -18.63 -13.87
CA GLU A 54 -13.67 -19.62 -14.22
C GLU A 54 -12.58 -19.58 -13.14
N GLU A 55 -12.15 -20.77 -12.69
CA GLU A 55 -11.03 -20.89 -11.75
C GLU A 55 -9.71 -20.56 -12.45
N GLY A 56 -8.73 -20.03 -11.71
CA GLY A 56 -7.40 -19.75 -12.25
C GLY A 56 -7.36 -18.59 -13.27
N VAL A 57 -8.28 -17.64 -13.18
CA VAL A 57 -8.29 -16.42 -14.00
C VAL A 57 -7.57 -15.24 -13.33
N TYR A 58 -7.67 -15.13 -12.01
CA TYR A 58 -7.01 -14.09 -11.21
C TYR A 58 -5.90 -14.70 -10.35
N GLY A 59 -4.77 -14.01 -10.22
CA GLY A 59 -3.62 -14.46 -9.42
C GLY A 59 -2.85 -15.65 -10.04
N VAL A 60 -3.02 -15.90 -11.35
CA VAL A 60 -2.21 -16.87 -12.08
C VAL A 60 -1.15 -16.11 -12.85
N ASN A 61 -0.03 -15.88 -12.19
CA ASN A 61 1.11 -15.20 -12.77
C ASN A 61 1.88 -16.15 -13.69
N ASN A 62 2.31 -15.67 -14.86
CA ASN A 62 3.23 -16.40 -15.75
C ASN A 62 4.39 -15.50 -16.17
N PHE A 63 5.27 -15.23 -15.21
CA PHE A 63 6.36 -14.29 -15.36
C PHE A 63 7.58 -14.90 -16.07
N ASP A 64 8.08 -14.17 -17.07
CA ASP A 64 9.38 -14.38 -17.68
C ASP A 64 10.28 -13.17 -17.42
N ASN A 65 11.52 -13.43 -17.02
CA ASN A 65 12.50 -12.38 -16.83
C ASN A 65 13.09 -11.95 -18.18
N THR A 66 12.58 -10.86 -18.74
CA THR A 66 12.85 -10.44 -20.13
C THR A 66 14.12 -9.61 -20.24
N SER A 67 14.47 -8.85 -19.20
CA SER A 67 15.69 -8.06 -19.15
C SER A 67 16.20 -7.86 -17.72
N ALA A 68 17.23 -7.02 -17.53
CA ALA A 68 17.63 -6.62 -16.20
C ALA A 68 16.59 -5.72 -15.49
N TYR A 69 15.67 -5.09 -16.25
CA TYR A 69 14.77 -4.05 -15.76
C TYR A 69 13.28 -4.41 -15.86
N THR A 70 12.93 -5.45 -16.62
CA THR A 70 11.55 -5.74 -17.01
C THR A 70 11.19 -7.20 -16.88
N ILE A 71 9.94 -7.43 -16.49
CA ILE A 71 9.32 -8.74 -16.33
C ILE A 71 8.14 -8.81 -17.30
N THR A 72 8.04 -9.87 -18.10
CA THR A 72 6.86 -10.10 -18.94
C THR A 72 5.90 -11.04 -18.23
N ASP A 73 4.64 -10.64 -18.09
CA ASP A 73 3.56 -11.49 -17.62
C ASP A 73 2.73 -12.04 -18.79
N ASN A 74 3.02 -13.28 -19.15
CA ASN A 74 2.34 -13.96 -20.26
C ASN A 74 0.87 -14.31 -19.95
N ALA A 75 0.45 -14.24 -18.69
CA ALA A 75 -0.94 -14.53 -18.32
C ALA A 75 -1.87 -13.36 -18.67
N THR A 76 -1.37 -12.13 -18.49
CA THR A 76 -2.14 -10.90 -18.73
C THR A 76 -1.78 -10.21 -20.05
N GLY A 77 -0.63 -10.53 -20.64
CA GLY A 77 -0.09 -9.80 -21.80
C GLY A 77 0.48 -8.44 -21.40
N LEU A 78 0.91 -8.30 -20.14
CA LEU A 78 1.51 -7.09 -19.60
C LEU A 78 3.02 -7.27 -19.43
N MET A 79 3.74 -6.17 -19.40
CA MET A 79 5.13 -6.11 -18.99
C MET A 79 5.27 -5.11 -17.86
N TRP A 80 6.00 -5.51 -16.82
CA TRP A 80 6.18 -4.79 -15.57
C TRP A 80 7.61 -4.28 -15.42
N SER A 81 7.78 -3.16 -14.72
CA SER A 81 9.08 -2.83 -14.14
C SER A 81 9.46 -3.85 -13.08
N LYS A 82 10.74 -4.21 -13.04
CA LYS A 82 11.29 -5.10 -12.02
C LYS A 82 11.47 -4.40 -10.68
N TYR A 83 11.83 -3.13 -10.74
CA TYR A 83 12.10 -2.28 -9.59
C TYR A 83 10.95 -1.30 -9.38
N ASP A 84 10.75 -0.95 -8.11
CA ASP A 84 9.93 0.20 -7.74
C ASP A 84 10.68 1.52 -7.99
N ASP A 85 9.98 2.63 -7.82
CA ASP A 85 10.51 3.98 -7.98
C ASP A 85 11.57 4.37 -6.95
N GLY A 86 11.58 3.73 -5.77
CA GLY A 86 12.61 3.89 -4.74
C GLY A 86 13.96 3.27 -5.11
N TYR A 87 14.03 2.51 -6.21
CA TYR A 87 15.26 1.88 -6.71
C TYR A 87 15.81 2.53 -7.97
N ILE A 88 15.18 3.56 -8.54
CA ILE A 88 15.48 4.02 -9.90
C ILE A 88 15.76 5.52 -9.92
N ASN A 89 16.95 5.89 -10.42
CA ASN A 89 17.34 7.27 -10.70
C ASN A 89 16.51 7.86 -11.85
N ASP A 90 16.44 9.19 -11.91
CA ASP A 90 15.75 9.93 -12.99
C ASP A 90 16.29 9.61 -14.40
N ASP A 91 17.52 9.10 -14.52
CA ASP A 91 18.09 8.65 -15.79
C ASP A 91 17.78 7.17 -16.15
N GLY A 92 16.95 6.50 -15.35
CA GLY A 92 16.55 5.10 -15.53
C GLY A 92 17.57 4.08 -15.06
N THR A 93 18.66 4.49 -14.39
CA THR A 93 19.64 3.58 -13.80
C THR A 93 19.21 3.11 -12.41
N ILE A 94 19.69 1.93 -11.98
CA ILE A 94 19.40 1.37 -10.66
C ILE A 94 20.23 2.12 -9.60
N MET A 95 19.57 2.54 -8.53
CA MET A 95 20.16 3.12 -7.33
C MET A 95 20.79 2.06 -6.42
N ASP A 96 21.81 2.47 -5.69
CA ASP A 96 22.41 1.76 -4.56
C ASP A 96 21.89 2.33 -3.23
N ASP A 97 21.99 1.58 -2.13
CA ASP A 97 21.50 2.02 -0.80
C ASP A 97 22.24 3.22 -0.22
N THR A 98 23.32 3.64 -0.89
CA THR A 98 24.09 4.85 -0.59
C THR A 98 23.72 6.06 -1.43
N ASP A 99 22.85 5.92 -2.43
CA ASP A 99 22.39 7.02 -3.27
C ASP A 99 21.35 7.89 -2.54
N GLU A 100 21.37 9.20 -2.83
CA GLU A 100 20.35 10.14 -2.35
C GLU A 100 18.99 9.78 -2.95
N GLY A 101 17.95 9.67 -2.13
CA GLY A 101 16.62 9.25 -2.57
C GLY A 101 16.37 7.75 -2.54
N TRP A 102 17.35 6.92 -2.18
CA TRP A 102 17.17 5.47 -2.12
C TRP A 102 16.06 5.07 -1.14
N GLY A 103 15.12 4.27 -1.63
CA GLY A 103 14.01 3.77 -0.84
C GLY A 103 13.01 4.84 -0.38
N GLU A 104 13.03 6.02 -0.99
CA GLU A 104 12.02 7.06 -0.79
C GLU A 104 10.83 6.81 -1.72
N GLY A 105 9.64 6.58 -1.14
CA GLY A 105 8.39 6.52 -1.91
C GLY A 105 8.00 7.88 -2.48
N LYS A 106 6.87 7.96 -3.22
CA LYS A 106 6.38 9.21 -3.86
C LYS A 106 4.92 9.52 -3.51
N THR A 107 4.54 10.81 -3.55
CA THR A 107 3.10 11.15 -3.63
C THR A 107 2.54 10.57 -4.92
N TRP A 108 1.22 10.42 -5.00
CA TRP A 108 0.60 9.97 -6.24
C TRP A 108 0.84 10.95 -7.39
N THR A 109 0.79 12.27 -7.11
CA THR A 109 1.10 13.31 -8.10
C THR A 109 2.55 13.22 -8.59
N ASP A 110 3.52 13.06 -7.69
CA ASP A 110 4.94 12.92 -8.06
C ASP A 110 5.22 11.61 -8.80
N THR A 111 4.49 10.54 -8.46
CA THR A 111 4.54 9.27 -9.18
C THR A 111 4.17 9.46 -10.66
N LEU A 112 3.15 10.26 -10.98
CA LEU A 112 2.81 10.56 -12.38
C LEU A 112 3.91 11.32 -13.11
N THR A 113 4.64 12.18 -12.41
CA THR A 113 5.81 12.87 -12.96
C THR A 113 6.94 11.88 -13.20
N TRP A 114 7.20 10.97 -12.25
CA TRP A 114 8.19 9.91 -12.40
C TRP A 114 7.90 9.00 -13.60
N VAL A 115 6.64 8.62 -13.84
CA VAL A 115 6.25 7.86 -15.05
C VAL A 115 6.69 8.59 -16.33
N GLN A 116 6.51 9.91 -16.40
CA GLN A 116 6.95 10.71 -17.56
C GLN A 116 8.47 10.72 -17.69
N THR A 117 9.19 10.89 -16.58
CA THR A 117 10.65 10.83 -16.54
C THR A 117 11.17 9.48 -17.04
N MET A 118 10.56 8.37 -16.64
CA MET A 118 10.95 7.02 -17.09
C MET A 118 10.71 6.80 -18.58
N ASN A 119 9.64 7.39 -19.13
CA ASN A 119 9.39 7.39 -20.57
C ASN A 119 10.43 8.21 -21.34
N ASP A 120 10.76 9.41 -20.86
CA ASP A 120 11.79 10.26 -21.46
C ASP A 120 13.19 9.61 -21.41
N ALA A 121 13.47 8.83 -20.37
CA ALA A 121 14.69 8.06 -20.21
C ALA A 121 14.72 6.74 -21.03
N SER A 122 13.61 6.37 -21.67
CA SER A 122 13.44 5.05 -22.31
C SER A 122 13.78 3.90 -21.37
N TYR A 123 13.28 3.97 -20.13
CA TYR A 123 13.57 3.00 -19.07
C TYR A 123 13.28 1.57 -19.52
N GLY A 124 14.22 0.65 -19.29
CA GLY A 124 14.12 -0.74 -19.77
C GLY A 124 14.05 -0.89 -21.30
N GLY A 125 14.35 0.16 -22.07
CA GLY A 125 14.23 0.20 -23.53
C GLY A 125 12.85 0.60 -24.05
N HIS A 126 11.99 1.15 -23.19
CA HIS A 126 10.57 1.44 -23.47
C HIS A 126 10.17 2.85 -23.03
N ASP A 127 9.25 3.49 -23.75
CA ASP A 127 8.83 4.89 -23.58
C ASP A 127 7.29 5.08 -23.46
N ASP A 128 6.57 3.98 -23.24
CA ASP A 128 5.11 3.90 -23.13
C ASP A 128 4.64 3.33 -21.78
N TRP A 129 5.47 3.49 -20.75
CA TRP A 129 5.14 3.14 -19.37
C TRP A 129 3.96 3.95 -18.85
N ARG A 130 3.16 3.28 -18.03
CA ARG A 130 2.06 3.86 -17.25
C ARG A 130 2.04 3.29 -15.84
N LEU A 131 1.34 3.98 -14.95
CA LEU A 131 0.98 3.43 -13.65
C LEU A 131 -0.14 2.37 -13.85
N PRO A 132 -0.04 1.17 -13.25
CA PRO A 132 -1.05 0.13 -13.36
C PRO A 132 -2.37 0.57 -12.75
N ASP A 133 -3.49 0.05 -13.25
CA ASP A 133 -4.76 0.15 -12.55
C ASP A 133 -4.80 -0.83 -11.35
N VAL A 134 -5.78 -0.66 -10.46
CA VAL A 134 -5.84 -1.46 -9.23
C VAL A 134 -6.07 -2.96 -9.50
N LYS A 135 -6.70 -3.32 -10.63
CA LYS A 135 -6.92 -4.72 -11.00
C LYS A 135 -5.66 -5.36 -11.57
N GLU A 136 -4.87 -4.59 -12.32
CA GLU A 136 -3.56 -5.02 -12.79
C GLU A 136 -2.63 -5.25 -11.59
N LEU A 137 -2.59 -4.34 -10.62
CA LEU A 137 -1.83 -4.58 -9.38
C LEU A 137 -2.34 -5.80 -8.61
N GLN A 138 -3.66 -5.96 -8.45
CA GLN A 138 -4.22 -7.14 -7.81
C GLN A 138 -3.85 -8.45 -8.51
N SER A 139 -3.56 -8.41 -9.82
CA SER A 139 -3.21 -9.62 -10.58
C SER A 139 -1.86 -10.18 -10.17
N ILE A 140 -0.91 -9.35 -9.72
CA ILE A 140 0.45 -9.76 -9.36
C ILE A 140 0.64 -10.08 -7.87
N VAL A 141 -0.38 -9.85 -7.04
CA VAL A 141 -0.35 -10.14 -5.59
C VAL A 141 -0.36 -11.65 -5.32
N GLU A 142 0.53 -12.11 -4.44
CA GLU A 142 0.57 -13.49 -3.97
C GLU A 142 -0.23 -13.69 -2.67
N TYR A 143 -1.55 -13.90 -2.79
CA TYR A 143 -2.44 -14.05 -1.63
C TYR A 143 -2.19 -15.30 -0.76
N GLU A 144 -1.46 -16.29 -1.30
CA GLU A 144 -1.07 -17.48 -0.53
C GLU A 144 0.26 -17.29 0.23
N LYS A 145 0.99 -16.20 -0.05
CA LYS A 145 2.27 -15.91 0.59
C LYS A 145 2.04 -15.45 2.03
N THR A 146 2.76 -16.06 2.95
CA THR A 146 2.64 -15.81 4.40
C THR A 146 3.76 -14.95 4.96
N VAL A 147 4.56 -14.35 4.08
CA VAL A 147 5.70 -13.48 4.40
C VAL A 147 5.65 -12.26 3.49
N LEU A 148 6.17 -11.13 3.96
CA LEU A 148 6.28 -9.92 3.16
C LEU A 148 7.49 -10.01 2.22
N PRO A 149 7.48 -9.33 1.06
CA PRO A 149 6.33 -8.67 0.44
C PRO A 149 5.35 -9.68 -0.16
N ALA A 150 4.06 -9.36 -0.27
CA ALA A 150 3.04 -10.17 -0.97
C ALA A 150 3.14 -10.10 -2.51
N LEU A 151 4.36 -10.20 -3.04
CA LEU A 151 4.71 -10.36 -4.45
C LEU A 151 5.72 -11.50 -4.61
N ASP A 152 5.90 -11.98 -5.84
CA ASP A 152 7.00 -12.89 -6.19
C ASP A 152 8.35 -12.12 -6.16
N ASP A 153 9.10 -12.26 -5.07
CA ASP A 153 10.41 -11.61 -4.86
C ASP A 153 11.54 -12.22 -5.72
N GLY A 154 11.27 -13.32 -6.44
CA GLY A 154 12.15 -13.83 -7.47
C GLY A 154 12.13 -12.97 -8.74
N TYR A 155 11.04 -12.24 -8.96
CA TYR A 155 10.84 -11.38 -10.13
C TYR A 155 10.91 -9.90 -9.76
N PHE A 156 10.14 -9.46 -8.77
CA PHE A 156 10.07 -8.05 -8.34
C PHE A 156 11.11 -7.75 -7.26
N THR A 157 11.66 -6.54 -7.28
CA THR A 157 12.64 -6.05 -6.30
C THR A 157 12.17 -4.71 -5.77
N LEU A 158 11.63 -4.72 -4.55
CA LEU A 158 11.08 -3.55 -3.86
C LEU A 158 12.11 -2.97 -2.91
N SER A 159 12.23 -1.65 -2.89
CA SER A 159 13.18 -0.92 -2.04
C SER A 159 12.87 -1.13 -0.55
N ARG A 160 11.62 -1.43 -0.23
CA ARG A 160 11.14 -1.84 1.09
C ARG A 160 10.17 -3.02 0.98
N GLU A 161 10.27 -3.98 1.90
CA GLU A 161 9.36 -5.15 1.95
C GLU A 161 7.99 -4.81 2.55
N ASP A 162 7.97 -3.93 3.54
CA ASP A 162 6.75 -3.45 4.19
C ASP A 162 6.30 -2.13 3.56
N CYS A 163 5.68 -2.23 2.39
CA CYS A 163 5.37 -1.07 1.55
C CYS A 163 3.99 -1.18 0.90
N PHE A 164 3.58 -0.12 0.24
CA PHE A 164 2.32 -0.08 -0.50
C PHE A 164 2.58 0.49 -1.90
N VAL A 165 1.79 0.06 -2.87
CA VAL A 165 2.02 0.37 -4.29
C VAL A 165 0.82 1.10 -4.88
N TRP A 166 1.06 2.30 -5.40
CA TRP A 166 0.05 3.15 -6.02
C TRP A 166 -0.53 2.52 -7.29
N SER A 167 -1.85 2.67 -7.45
CA SER A 167 -2.51 2.47 -8.73
C SER A 167 -2.89 3.80 -9.40
N SER A 168 -3.20 3.77 -10.69
CA SER A 168 -3.83 4.87 -11.43
C SER A 168 -5.32 5.03 -11.12
N THR A 169 -5.90 4.13 -10.30
CA THR A 169 -7.34 4.12 -10.00
C THR A 169 -7.65 5.17 -8.93
N THR A 170 -8.60 6.06 -9.24
CA THR A 170 -9.10 7.04 -8.27
C THR A 170 -10.14 6.38 -7.38
N CYS A 171 -10.07 6.63 -6.08
CA CYS A 171 -11.08 6.15 -5.13
C CYS A 171 -12.44 6.74 -5.51
N GLY A 172 -13.45 5.89 -5.69
CA GLY A 172 -14.74 6.30 -6.24
C GLY A 172 -15.51 7.28 -5.36
N ASP A 173 -15.43 7.11 -4.04
CA ASP A 173 -16.14 7.93 -3.06
C ASP A 173 -15.38 9.23 -2.73
N PHE A 174 -14.04 9.22 -2.93
CA PHE A 174 -13.13 10.31 -2.58
C PHE A 174 -12.18 10.59 -3.75
N THR A 175 -12.59 11.46 -4.66
CA THR A 175 -11.86 11.72 -5.92
C THR A 175 -10.46 12.32 -5.72
N GLU A 176 -10.20 12.88 -4.55
CA GLU A 176 -8.92 13.39 -4.09
C GLU A 176 -7.95 12.30 -3.63
N MET A 177 -8.42 11.05 -3.50
CA MET A 177 -7.64 9.87 -3.15
C MET A 177 -7.42 8.97 -4.37
N ALA A 178 -6.36 8.18 -4.33
CA ALA A 178 -6.09 7.09 -5.25
C ALA A 178 -6.02 5.78 -4.50
N ASP A 179 -6.39 4.70 -5.17
CA ASP A 179 -6.31 3.36 -4.59
C ASP A 179 -4.87 2.84 -4.67
N TYR A 180 -4.45 2.11 -3.65
CA TYR A 180 -3.18 1.40 -3.58
C TYR A 180 -3.39 -0.04 -3.09
N ILE A 181 -2.39 -0.89 -3.32
CA ILE A 181 -2.33 -2.23 -2.71
C ILE A 181 -1.22 -2.25 -1.65
N ALA A 182 -1.56 -2.66 -0.44
CA ALA A 182 -0.58 -2.92 0.62
C ALA A 182 0.16 -4.22 0.33
N ILE A 183 1.37 -4.15 -0.21
CA ILE A 183 2.18 -5.35 -0.47
C ILE A 183 2.86 -5.82 0.84
N GLY A 184 3.14 -4.88 1.73
CA GLY A 184 3.49 -5.05 3.13
C GLY A 184 2.28 -5.30 4.03
N ARG A 185 2.29 -4.76 5.23
CA ARG A 185 1.17 -4.84 6.19
C ARG A 185 0.04 -3.91 5.78
N GLY A 186 -1.20 -4.32 6.02
CA GLY A 186 -2.38 -3.50 5.82
C GLY A 186 -2.72 -2.75 7.12
N TYR A 187 -2.01 -1.66 7.41
CA TYR A 187 -2.15 -0.94 8.66
C TYR A 187 -3.56 -0.38 8.87
N GLY A 188 -4.01 -0.43 10.12
CA GLY A 188 -5.14 0.33 10.61
C GLY A 188 -5.15 0.47 12.13
N ILE A 189 -6.02 1.32 12.66
CA ILE A 189 -6.06 1.60 14.10
C ILE A 189 -6.81 0.49 14.82
N ASN A 190 -6.19 -0.09 15.85
CA ASN A 190 -6.88 -0.95 16.80
C ASN A 190 -7.67 -0.11 17.81
N LEU A 191 -8.99 -0.07 17.66
CA LEU A 191 -9.87 0.69 18.56
C LEU A 191 -10.22 -0.03 19.86
N ASP A 192 -9.91 -1.34 19.98
CA ASP A 192 -10.33 -2.14 21.14
C ASP A 192 -9.55 -1.76 22.43
N ASP A 193 -8.33 -1.23 22.29
CA ASP A 193 -7.48 -0.81 23.40
C ASP A 193 -7.55 0.70 23.71
N ASN A 194 -8.13 1.50 22.81
CA ASN A 194 -8.17 2.96 22.99
C ASN A 194 -9.46 3.40 23.71
N THR A 195 -9.38 3.49 25.04
CA THR A 195 -10.47 4.02 25.87
C THR A 195 -10.71 5.53 25.72
N ASP A 196 -9.85 6.24 24.99
CA ASP A 196 -9.93 7.67 24.72
C ASP A 196 -9.94 7.94 23.21
N SER A 197 -11.15 7.97 22.62
CA SER A 197 -11.38 8.22 21.20
C SER A 197 -10.98 9.63 20.72
N SER A 198 -10.21 10.40 21.50
CA SER A 198 -9.78 11.77 21.19
C SER A 198 -8.33 11.89 20.73
N SER A 199 -7.52 10.82 20.80
CA SER A 199 -6.15 10.83 20.26
C SER A 199 -5.65 9.45 19.84
N ALA A 200 -4.77 9.40 18.83
CA ALA A 200 -4.09 8.20 18.35
C ALA A 200 -2.56 8.42 18.36
N THR A 201 -1.82 7.33 18.51
CA THR A 201 -0.35 7.23 18.53
C THR A 201 0.13 6.19 17.51
N VAL A 202 1.42 6.20 17.18
CA VAL A 202 2.05 5.23 16.26
C VAL A 202 1.76 3.77 16.66
N ASN A 203 1.72 3.49 17.97
CA ASN A 203 1.48 2.15 18.51
C ASN A 203 0.04 1.65 18.31
N ASP A 204 -0.90 2.56 18.04
CA ASP A 204 -2.30 2.18 17.80
C ASP A 204 -2.48 1.62 16.37
N PHE A 205 -1.51 1.83 15.47
CA PHE A 205 -1.52 1.30 14.10
C PHE A 205 -0.91 -0.09 14.03
N VAL A 206 -1.74 -1.08 13.73
CA VAL A 206 -1.37 -2.49 13.63
C VAL A 206 -1.81 -3.06 12.30
N ASP A 207 -1.30 -4.23 11.89
CA ASP A 207 -1.85 -4.94 10.73
C ASP A 207 -3.29 -5.39 11.04
N THR A 208 -4.26 -4.77 10.38
CA THR A 208 -5.70 -5.08 10.53
C THR A 208 -6.32 -5.60 9.24
N HIS A 209 -5.67 -5.35 8.11
CA HIS A 209 -6.20 -5.67 6.78
C HIS A 209 -5.37 -6.74 6.04
N GLY A 210 -4.13 -6.99 6.49
CA GLY A 210 -3.23 -7.98 5.90
C GLY A 210 -2.59 -7.51 4.59
N SER A 211 -1.50 -8.16 4.24
CA SER A 211 -0.85 -7.97 2.94
C SER A 211 -1.76 -8.34 1.78
N GLY A 212 -1.61 -7.68 0.64
CA GLY A 212 -2.49 -7.77 -0.51
C GLY A 212 -3.82 -7.02 -0.38
N CYS A 213 -4.10 -6.32 0.73
CA CYS A 213 -5.34 -5.56 0.85
C CYS A 213 -5.32 -4.30 -0.04
N MET A 214 -6.50 -3.90 -0.51
CA MET A 214 -6.70 -2.64 -1.22
C MET A 214 -7.16 -1.57 -0.24
N ARG A 215 -6.55 -0.39 -0.34
CA ARG A 215 -6.89 0.80 0.45
C ARG A 215 -6.79 2.02 -0.47
N ALA A 216 -7.08 3.20 0.06
CA ALA A 216 -6.92 4.45 -0.64
C ALA A 216 -6.17 5.45 0.23
N ASP A 217 -5.44 6.34 -0.42
CA ASP A 217 -4.77 7.45 0.24
C ASP A 217 -4.80 8.69 -0.66
N TYR A 218 -4.67 9.86 -0.05
CA TYR A 218 -4.68 11.14 -0.72
C TYR A 218 -3.60 11.22 -1.79
N LYS A 219 -3.93 11.86 -2.91
CA LYS A 219 -3.01 11.99 -4.03
C LYS A 219 -1.80 12.89 -3.75
N ASP A 220 -1.89 13.72 -2.71
CA ASP A 220 -0.90 14.73 -2.38
C ASP A 220 -0.85 15.00 -0.86
N THR A 221 0.19 15.68 -0.40
CA THR A 221 0.39 16.05 1.02
C THR A 221 -0.54 17.16 1.48
N GLU A 222 -1.11 17.93 0.54
CA GLU A 222 -2.11 18.95 0.78
C GLU A 222 -3.34 18.67 -0.08
N SER A 223 -4.47 18.32 0.55
CA SER A 223 -5.74 18.14 -0.16
C SER A 223 -6.87 18.93 0.46
N THR A 224 -7.75 19.47 -0.39
CA THR A 224 -8.98 20.14 0.03
C THR A 224 -10.18 19.28 -0.33
N THR A 225 -10.73 18.58 0.65
CA THR A 225 -11.99 17.83 0.46
C THR A 225 -13.18 18.78 0.56
N THR A 226 -14.16 18.58 -0.33
CA THR A 226 -15.41 19.37 -0.32
C THR A 226 -16.55 18.48 0.13
N SER A 227 -17.14 18.74 1.32
CA SER A 227 -18.40 18.11 1.70
C SER A 227 -19.58 18.85 1.06
N LEU A 228 -20.70 18.15 0.85
CA LEU A 228 -21.95 18.68 0.28
C LEU A 228 -22.49 19.94 0.98
N THR A 229 -22.04 20.24 2.20
CA THR A 229 -22.54 21.36 3.01
C THR A 229 -21.46 22.31 3.52
N THR A 230 -20.18 21.96 3.42
CA THR A 230 -19.08 22.73 4.02
C THR A 230 -17.73 22.36 3.39
N ASN A 231 -16.89 23.37 3.13
CA ASN A 231 -15.49 23.14 2.78
C ASN A 231 -14.72 22.94 4.09
N TYR A 232 -14.10 21.79 4.27
CA TYR A 232 -13.10 21.59 5.31
C TYR A 232 -11.81 21.17 4.63
N THR A 233 -10.73 21.89 4.92
CA THR A 233 -9.39 21.42 4.57
C THR A 233 -9.07 20.29 5.53
N VAL A 234 -9.03 19.06 5.03
CA VAL A 234 -8.50 17.94 5.79
C VAL A 234 -7.00 17.98 5.55
N SER A 235 -6.27 18.64 6.46
CA SER A 235 -4.86 18.33 6.59
C SER A 235 -4.78 17.03 7.38
N GLN A 236 -4.18 16.02 6.75
CA GLN A 236 -3.78 14.75 7.37
C GLN A 236 -2.98 15.06 8.64
N ALA A 237 -2.85 14.14 9.59
CA ALA A 237 -1.99 14.37 10.75
C ALA A 237 -0.52 14.20 10.34
N PRO A 238 0.22 15.28 9.99
CA PRO A 238 1.47 15.15 9.26
C PRO A 238 2.54 14.58 10.18
N LEU A 239 2.54 15.00 11.45
CA LEU A 239 3.43 14.48 12.47
C LEU A 239 3.22 12.98 12.73
N LEU A 240 1.97 12.54 12.91
CA LEU A 240 1.67 11.13 13.16
C LEU A 240 2.00 10.25 11.93
N SER A 241 1.75 10.77 10.72
CA SER A 241 2.12 10.10 9.46
C SER A 241 3.64 9.96 9.32
N ARG A 242 4.39 11.03 9.63
CA ARG A 242 5.87 11.03 9.69
C ARG A 242 6.41 10.03 10.69
N GLU A 243 5.97 10.12 11.94
CA GLU A 243 6.39 9.22 13.00
C GLU A 243 6.09 7.77 12.63
N LYS A 244 4.92 7.49 12.03
CA LYS A 244 4.59 6.14 11.59
C LYS A 244 5.46 5.67 10.42
N TRP A 245 5.72 6.51 9.42
CA TRP A 245 6.60 6.16 8.30
C TRP A 245 8.01 5.82 8.78
N LEU A 246 8.56 6.62 9.70
CA LEU A 246 9.89 6.39 10.27
C LEU A 246 9.92 5.10 11.11
N ASP A 247 8.88 4.84 11.90
CA ASP A 247 8.70 3.59 12.67
C ASP A 247 8.70 2.35 11.76
N ILE A 248 7.93 2.37 10.67
CA ILE A 248 7.83 1.25 9.71
C ILE A 248 9.21 0.91 9.12
N TYR A 249 9.98 1.93 8.74
CA TYR A 249 11.26 1.75 8.07
C TYR A 249 12.48 1.76 9.01
N GLY A 250 12.25 1.78 10.32
CA GLY A 250 13.28 1.64 11.36
C GLY A 250 14.19 2.85 11.52
N PHE A 251 13.71 4.04 11.16
CA PHE A 251 14.41 5.30 11.37
C PHE A 251 14.12 5.88 12.77
N ASP A 252 15.00 6.77 13.24
CA ASP A 252 14.81 7.45 14.53
C ASP A 252 13.59 8.37 14.45
N THR A 253 12.54 8.09 15.22
CA THR A 253 11.32 8.88 15.28
C THR A 253 11.51 10.24 15.96
N ASP A 254 12.68 10.51 16.57
CA ASP A 254 13.05 11.85 17.03
C ASP A 254 13.80 12.66 15.94
N ASP A 255 14.22 12.01 14.83
CA ASP A 255 14.93 12.62 13.70
C ASP A 255 14.14 12.53 12.40
N MET A 256 13.43 13.60 12.08
CA MET A 256 12.59 13.70 10.89
C MET A 256 13.38 13.85 9.57
N SER A 257 14.70 13.91 9.59
CA SER A 257 15.50 14.19 8.38
C SER A 257 15.44 13.09 7.32
N ASN A 258 15.07 11.86 7.70
CA ASN A 258 14.89 10.73 6.78
C ASN A 258 13.50 10.69 6.14
N TYR A 259 12.59 11.58 6.55
CA TYR A 259 11.26 11.62 5.96
C TYR A 259 11.30 12.36 4.62
N PRO A 260 10.82 11.76 3.51
CA PRO A 260 11.11 12.29 2.17
C PRO A 260 10.37 13.58 1.78
N TYR A 261 9.47 14.09 2.64
CA TYR A 261 8.52 15.13 2.24
C TYR A 261 8.45 16.30 3.21
N ASP A 262 8.39 17.49 2.61
CA ASP A 262 8.15 18.72 3.32
C ASP A 262 6.63 18.91 3.50
N TYR A 263 6.18 19.21 4.73
CA TYR A 263 4.85 19.80 4.89
C TYR A 263 5.00 21.23 5.36
N THR A 264 4.13 22.09 4.82
CA THR A 264 4.16 23.52 5.09
C THR A 264 3.73 23.87 6.51
N ASP A 265 2.82 23.11 7.11
CA ASP A 265 2.39 23.24 8.51
C ASP A 265 1.93 21.89 9.10
N ASP A 266 2.26 21.61 10.38
CA ASP A 266 1.68 20.50 11.16
C ASP A 266 0.26 20.85 11.65
N THR A 267 -0.62 21.18 10.70
CA THR A 267 -2.01 21.52 11.03
C THR A 267 -2.80 20.25 11.33
N PHE A 268 -3.30 20.15 12.55
CA PHE A 268 -4.11 19.04 13.02
C PHE A 268 -5.58 19.25 12.65
N THR A 269 -6.16 18.35 11.85
CA THR A 269 -7.61 18.15 11.87
C THR A 269 -7.91 17.23 13.05
N GLU A 270 -8.78 17.65 13.97
CA GLU A 270 -9.17 16.84 15.12
C GLU A 270 -9.68 15.47 14.69
N PHE A 271 -8.97 14.41 15.08
CA PHE A 271 -9.37 13.03 14.83
C PHE A 271 -10.66 12.74 15.59
N ASP A 272 -11.80 12.84 14.91
CA ASP A 272 -13.05 12.32 15.45
C ASP A 272 -13.11 10.80 15.21
N LEU A 273 -12.48 10.04 16.10
CA LEU A 273 -12.51 8.57 16.04
C LEU A 273 -13.92 8.01 16.32
N THR A 274 -14.91 8.83 16.73
CA THR A 274 -16.28 8.35 17.02
C THR A 274 -17.05 7.90 15.78
N ASN A 275 -16.58 8.27 14.58
CA ASN A 275 -17.16 7.87 13.28
C ASN A 275 -16.29 6.87 12.51
N SER A 276 -15.23 6.33 13.12
CA SER A 276 -14.08 5.83 12.37
C SER A 276 -13.97 4.31 12.33
N GLU A 277 -14.68 3.66 11.41
CA GLU A 277 -14.21 2.35 10.89
C GLU A 277 -13.02 2.53 9.91
N ASN A 278 -12.67 3.78 9.59
CA ASN A 278 -11.76 4.21 8.52
C ASN A 278 -10.49 4.90 9.05
N ALA A 279 -10.12 4.70 10.32
CA ALA A 279 -9.04 5.46 10.96
C ALA A 279 -7.67 5.29 10.28
N ALA A 280 -7.50 4.23 9.49
CA ALA A 280 -6.32 4.00 8.68
C ALA A 280 -6.25 4.89 7.42
N ASP A 281 -7.35 5.50 7.00
CA ASP A 281 -7.44 6.42 5.85
C ASP A 281 -6.95 7.85 6.19
N TYR A 282 -6.40 8.05 7.39
CA TYR A 282 -6.02 9.36 7.93
C TYR A 282 -4.50 9.52 8.20
N ILE A 283 -3.72 8.45 8.00
CA ILE A 283 -2.26 8.55 7.91
C ILE A 283 -1.86 8.38 6.45
N VAL A 284 -0.97 9.25 5.98
CA VAL A 284 -0.31 9.04 4.69
C VAL A 284 0.90 8.19 4.96
N LEU A 285 0.86 6.96 4.47
CA LEU A 285 2.05 6.16 4.33
C LEU A 285 2.43 6.25 2.87
N TYR A 286 3.59 6.83 2.56
CA TYR A 286 3.94 6.98 1.17
C TYR A 286 4.13 5.65 0.50
N ASN A 287 3.56 5.62 -0.70
CA ASN A 287 3.50 4.45 -1.52
C ASN A 287 4.58 4.56 -2.60
N TYR A 288 4.96 3.40 -3.08
CA TYR A 288 5.88 3.21 -4.19
C TYR A 288 5.09 3.01 -5.46
N ALA A 289 5.79 2.97 -6.58
CA ALA A 289 5.20 2.75 -7.88
C ALA A 289 5.92 1.64 -8.66
N LEU A 290 5.13 0.76 -9.25
CA LEU A 290 5.58 -0.11 -10.34
C LEU A 290 5.04 0.45 -11.66
N LEU A 291 5.79 0.25 -12.73
CA LEU A 291 5.36 0.60 -14.08
C LEU A 291 4.81 -0.64 -14.78
N VAL A 292 3.82 -0.40 -15.64
CA VAL A 292 3.28 -1.44 -16.52
C VAL A 292 3.12 -0.89 -17.93
N ARG A 293 3.16 -1.78 -18.91
CA ARG A 293 2.77 -1.55 -20.31
C ARG A 293 2.21 -2.83 -20.90
N ASP A 294 1.60 -2.74 -22.08
CA ASP A 294 1.21 -3.92 -22.85
C ASP A 294 2.44 -4.55 -23.53
N THR A 295 2.45 -5.87 -23.67
CA THR A 295 3.46 -6.58 -24.50
C THR A 295 3.17 -6.36 -25.98
N GLU A 296 4.21 -6.20 -26.80
CA GLU A 296 4.09 -6.07 -28.28
C GLU A 296 3.65 -7.37 -28.99
#